data_AF-A0AA39MNI4-F1
#
_entry.id   AF-A0AA39MNI4-F1
#
_cell.length_a   1.000
_cell.length_b   1.000
_cell.length_c   1.000
_cell.angle_alpha   90.00
_cell.angle_beta   90.00
_cell.angle_gamma   90.00
#
_symmetry.space_group_name_H-M   'P 1'
#
loop_
_entity.id
_entity.type
_entity.pdbx_description
1 polymer ?
#
loop_
_entity_poly.entity_id
_entity_poly.type
_entity_poly.pdbx_seq_one_letter_code
_entity_poly.pdbx_strand_id
1 'polypeptide(L)'
;MAAASGIAGAKSKGKRPKRFLESQDTLDLAVSIGELQESKSKGRSDRRHTQLTRPESTRTEKQSSNSRLKEKKAILAAQRSKLKKEKAKARKQIGSHGAGTGHKTSNDEKEQPSTDRSAPRKRVSFA
;
A
#
# COMPACT_ATOMS: atom_id res chain seq x y z
N MET A 1 -9.65 -64.40 50.64
CA MET A 1 -10.91 -63.64 50.50
C MET A 1 -10.59 -62.15 50.57
N ALA A 2 -11.18 -61.40 49.63
CA ALA A 2 -11.40 -59.94 49.51
C ALA A 2 -10.63 -58.98 50.45
N ALA A 3 -9.75 -58.09 49.97
CA ALA A 3 -9.98 -56.85 49.22
C ALA A 3 -10.51 -55.67 50.07
N ALA A 4 -9.68 -54.64 50.24
CA ALA A 4 -10.12 -53.24 50.37
C ALA A 4 -9.00 -52.30 49.89
N SER A 5 -9.27 -51.65 48.77
CA SER A 5 -8.48 -50.65 48.06
C SER A 5 -8.83 -49.22 48.49
N GLY A 6 -7.87 -48.30 48.36
CA GLY A 6 -8.04 -46.84 48.51
C GLY A 6 -7.65 -46.38 49.92
N ILE A 7 -6.75 -45.41 50.11
CA ILE A 7 -6.85 -44.04 49.61
C ILE A 7 -5.45 -43.54 49.21
N ALA A 8 -5.27 -43.17 47.94
CA ALA A 8 -4.13 -42.40 47.48
C ALA A 8 -4.19 -41.00 48.14
N GLY A 9 -3.38 -40.81 49.19
CA GLY A 9 -3.27 -39.55 49.90
C GLY A 9 -2.78 -38.43 48.97
N ALA A 10 -3.63 -37.42 48.80
CA ALA A 10 -3.31 -36.19 48.10
C ALA A 10 -2.00 -35.58 48.65
N LYS A 11 -1.00 -35.41 47.79
CA LYS A 11 0.24 -34.68 48.11
C LYS A 11 -0.13 -33.20 48.32
N SER A 12 -0.36 -32.81 49.58
CA SER A 12 -0.58 -31.43 49.96
C SER A 12 0.67 -30.61 49.60
N LYS A 13 0.53 -29.67 48.66
CA LYS A 13 1.56 -28.65 48.39
C LYS A 13 1.60 -27.71 49.60
N GLY A 14 2.40 -28.07 50.59
CA GLY A 14 2.66 -27.24 51.77
C GLY A 14 3.27 -25.89 51.39
N LYS A 15 3.22 -24.93 52.32
CA LYS A 15 3.82 -23.60 52.14
C LYS A 15 5.32 -23.74 51.89
N ARG A 16 5.80 -23.27 50.73
CA ARG A 16 7.25 -23.21 50.43
C ARG A 16 7.84 -21.94 51.06
N PRO A 17 9.02 -22.01 51.70
CA PRO A 17 9.69 -20.82 52.20
C PRO A 17 10.07 -19.89 51.04
N LYS A 18 9.94 -18.58 51.25
CA LYS A 18 10.42 -17.57 50.30
C LYS A 18 11.95 -17.62 50.29
N ARG A 19 12.54 -17.73 49.10
CA ARG A 19 13.98 -17.57 48.91
C ARG A 19 14.22 -16.14 48.44
N PHE A 20 15.01 -15.41 49.20
CA PHE A 20 15.49 -14.08 48.81
C PHE A 20 16.81 -14.24 48.08
N LEU A 21 17.09 -13.34 47.15
CA LEU A 21 18.38 -13.27 46.46
C LEU A 21 19.46 -12.85 47.45
N GLU A 22 20.68 -13.39 47.28
CA GLU A 22 21.84 -12.94 48.05
C GLU A 22 22.28 -11.54 47.58
N SER A 23 23.01 -10.80 48.43
CA SER A 23 23.40 -9.41 48.13
C SER A 23 24.28 -9.27 46.89
N GLN A 24 25.05 -10.29 46.52
CA GLN A 24 25.83 -10.28 45.29
C GLN A 24 24.93 -10.47 44.06
N ASP A 25 24.01 -11.43 44.12
CA ASP A 25 23.05 -11.66 43.04
C ASP A 25 22.18 -10.42 42.76
N THR A 26 21.87 -9.61 43.78
CA THR A 26 21.11 -8.37 43.58
C THR A 26 21.93 -7.29 42.89
N LEU A 27 23.23 -7.21 43.16
CA LEU A 27 24.15 -6.30 42.48
C LEU A 27 24.33 -6.72 41.02
N ASP A 28 24.55 -8.01 40.75
CA ASP A 28 24.67 -8.54 39.39
C ASP A 28 23.39 -8.29 38.58
N LEU A 29 22.23 -8.48 39.21
CA LEU A 29 20.93 -8.15 38.61
C LEU A 29 20.81 -6.65 38.32
N ALA A 30 21.24 -5.78 39.24
CA ALA A 30 21.20 -4.34 39.04
C ALA A 30 22.10 -3.89 37.89
N VAL A 31 23.31 -4.46 37.78
CA VAL A 31 24.24 -4.22 36.68
C VAL A 31 23.61 -4.65 35.36
N SER A 32 23.05 -5.86 35.29
CA SER A 32 22.38 -6.37 34.08
C SER A 32 21.20 -5.48 33.63
N ILE A 33 20.40 -4.99 34.58
CA ILE A 33 19.32 -4.05 34.29
C ILE A 33 19.87 -2.71 33.78
N GLY A 34 20.95 -2.21 34.38
CA GLY A 34 21.64 -1.00 33.97
C GLY A 34 22.12 -1.07 32.52
N GLU A 35 22.85 -2.12 32.16
CA GLU A 35 23.35 -2.37 30.79
C GLU A 35 22.20 -2.46 29.77
N LEU A 36 21.09 -3.11 30.13
CA LEU A 36 19.92 -3.20 29.26
C LEU A 36 19.26 -1.82 29.05
N GLN A 37 19.23 -0.98 30.08
CA GLN A 37 18.70 0.38 29.95
C GLN A 37 19.62 1.29 29.17
N GLU A 38 20.93 1.17 29.37
CA GLU A 38 21.94 1.92 28.64
C GLU A 38 21.91 1.57 27.15
N SER A 39 21.89 0.28 26.79
CA SER A 39 21.77 -0.16 25.39
C SER A 39 20.49 0.33 24.71
N LYS A 40 19.35 0.30 25.41
CA LYS A 40 18.09 0.90 24.93
C LYS A 40 18.20 2.41 24.74
N SER A 41 18.87 3.09 25.66
CA SER A 41 19.06 4.54 25.62
C SER A 41 19.99 4.96 24.49
N LYS A 42 21.11 4.25 24.31
CA LYS A 42 22.06 4.42 23.21
C LYS A 42 21.41 4.20 21.85
N GLY A 43 20.62 3.13 21.70
CA GLY A 43 19.86 2.90 20.47
C GLY A 43 18.82 4.00 20.17
N ARG A 44 18.29 4.68 21.19
CA ARG A 44 17.38 5.83 21.03
C ARG A 44 18.14 7.12 20.72
N SER A 45 19.27 7.39 21.38
CA SER A 45 20.10 8.56 21.12
C SER A 45 20.67 8.51 19.71
N ASP A 46 21.17 7.36 19.27
CA ASP A 46 21.78 7.20 17.95
C ASP A 46 20.75 7.40 16.84
N ARG A 47 19.52 6.90 17.03
CA ARG A 47 18.40 7.17 16.11
C ARG A 47 18.01 8.65 16.05
N ARG A 48 18.05 9.36 17.17
CA ARG A 48 17.74 10.80 17.18
C ARG A 48 18.87 11.61 16.55
N HIS A 49 20.12 11.28 16.86
CA HIS A 49 21.28 11.95 16.30
C HIS A 49 21.34 11.75 14.78
N THR A 50 21.12 10.53 14.29
CA THR A 50 21.02 10.27 12.83
C THR A 50 19.83 10.93 12.15
N GLN A 51 18.72 11.19 12.86
CA GLN A 51 17.61 11.99 12.32
C GLN A 51 17.94 13.48 12.24
N LEU A 52 18.74 14.00 13.18
CA LEU A 52 19.17 15.40 13.22
C LEU A 52 20.31 15.70 12.23
N THR A 53 21.22 14.75 12.01
CA THR A 53 22.37 14.93 11.10
C THR A 53 22.14 14.44 9.68
N ARG A 54 21.03 13.76 9.39
CA ARG A 54 20.65 13.43 8.02
C ARG A 54 20.06 14.68 7.36
N PRO A 55 20.76 15.33 6.39
CA PRO A 55 20.09 16.35 5.58
C PRO A 55 18.91 15.67 4.91
N GLU A 56 17.72 16.29 5.00
CA GLU A 56 16.43 15.96 4.37
C GLU A 56 16.56 15.04 3.14
N SER A 57 16.85 13.76 3.40
CA SER A 57 17.05 12.79 2.36
C SER A 57 15.68 12.18 2.19
N THR A 58 14.85 12.90 1.42
CA THR A 58 13.59 12.45 0.84
C THR A 58 12.93 11.40 1.71
N ARG A 59 12.37 11.85 2.83
CA ARG A 59 11.50 11.04 3.67
C ARG A 59 10.54 10.33 2.72
N THR A 60 10.71 9.02 2.56
CA THR A 60 9.70 8.19 1.92
C THR A 60 8.55 8.14 2.91
N GLU A 61 7.81 9.24 2.96
CA GLU A 61 6.50 9.28 3.58
C GLU A 61 5.76 8.09 3.01
N LYS A 62 5.27 7.22 3.90
CA LYS A 62 4.37 6.14 3.53
C LYS A 62 3.24 6.81 2.75
N GLN A 63 3.33 6.76 1.41
CA GLN A 63 2.42 7.48 0.55
C GLN A 63 1.03 6.99 0.91
N SER A 64 0.24 7.88 1.52
CA SER A 64 -1.16 7.59 1.82
C SER A 64 -1.84 7.17 0.51
N SER A 65 -2.89 6.36 0.60
CA SER A 65 -3.68 5.95 -0.57
C SER A 65 -4.03 7.14 -1.47
N ASN A 66 -4.30 8.31 -0.87
CA ASN A 66 -4.55 9.57 -1.57
C ASN A 66 -3.33 10.09 -2.35
N SER A 67 -2.11 9.97 -1.83
CA SER A 67 -0.88 10.32 -2.55
C SER A 67 -0.68 9.45 -3.78
N ARG A 68 -0.86 8.12 -3.65
CA ARG A 68 -0.77 7.18 -4.78
C ARG A 68 -1.82 7.46 -5.86
N LEU A 69 -3.03 7.85 -5.45
CA LEU A 69 -4.09 8.23 -6.39
C LEU A 69 -3.76 9.52 -7.15
N LYS A 70 -3.21 10.54 -6.46
CA LYS A 70 -2.76 11.78 -7.12
C LYS A 70 -1.65 11.52 -8.12
N GLU A 71 -0.68 10.69 -7.75
CA GLU A 71 0.41 10.27 -8.64
C GLU A 71 -0.11 9.56 -9.89
N LYS A 72 -1.00 8.56 -9.74
CA LYS A 72 -1.61 7.87 -10.89
C LYS A 72 -2.42 8.81 -11.78
N LYS A 73 -3.17 9.75 -11.20
CA LYS A 73 -3.91 10.78 -11.97
C LYS A 73 -2.95 11.68 -12.75
N ALA A 74 -1.82 12.07 -12.15
CA ALA A 74 -0.79 12.86 -12.82
C ALA A 74 -0.17 12.11 -14.01
N ILE A 75 0.15 10.81 -13.83
CA ILE A 75 0.67 9.96 -14.90
C ILE A 75 -0.33 9.86 -16.06
N LEU A 76 -1.61 9.60 -15.77
CA LEU A 76 -2.66 9.51 -16.80
C LEU A 76 -2.87 10.85 -17.53
N ALA A 77 -2.81 11.97 -16.81
CA ALA A 77 -2.88 13.30 -17.43
C ALA A 77 -1.69 13.56 -18.35
N ALA A 78 -0.48 13.20 -17.93
CA ALA A 78 0.73 13.32 -18.74
C ALA A 78 0.64 12.47 -20.02
N GLN A 79 0.21 11.20 -19.91
CA GLN A 79 0.00 10.31 -21.06
C GLN A 79 -1.03 10.88 -22.06
N ARG A 80 -2.19 11.34 -21.58
CA ARG A 80 -3.20 11.99 -22.42
C ARG A 80 -2.65 13.22 -23.15
N SER A 81 -1.83 14.02 -22.46
CA SER A 81 -1.22 15.20 -23.08
C SER A 81 -0.22 14.83 -24.19
N LYS A 82 0.58 13.77 -23.99
CA LYS A 82 1.52 13.25 -25.00
C LYS A 82 0.78 12.75 -26.22
N LEU A 83 -0.24 11.90 -26.03
CA LEU A 83 -1.07 11.38 -27.12
C LEU A 83 -1.79 12.51 -27.90
N LYS A 84 -2.29 13.54 -27.21
CA LYS A 84 -2.87 14.71 -27.89
C LYS A 84 -1.84 15.46 -28.74
N LYS A 85 -0.63 15.67 -28.21
CA LYS A 85 0.47 16.31 -28.94
C LYS A 85 0.91 15.47 -30.15
N GLU A 86 1.05 14.17 -29.99
CA GLU A 86 1.41 13.23 -31.06
C GLU A 86 0.34 13.20 -32.14
N LYS A 87 -0.94 13.12 -31.78
CA LYS A 87 -2.05 13.20 -32.74
C LYS A 87 -2.06 14.51 -33.51
N ALA A 88 -1.78 15.63 -32.84
CA ALA A 88 -1.67 16.93 -33.50
C ALA A 88 -0.47 16.99 -34.46
N LYS A 89 0.68 16.42 -34.08
CA LYS A 89 1.86 16.30 -34.95
C LYS A 89 1.58 15.41 -36.16
N ALA A 90 0.93 14.26 -35.98
CA ALA A 90 0.55 13.37 -37.07
C ALA A 90 -0.37 14.07 -38.09
N ARG A 91 -1.36 14.84 -37.62
CA ARG A 91 -2.20 15.68 -38.49
C ARG A 91 -1.39 16.70 -39.29
N LYS A 92 -0.39 17.32 -38.67
CA LYS A 92 0.49 18.28 -39.36
C LYS A 92 1.38 17.61 -40.40
N GLN A 93 1.88 16.40 -40.14
CA GLN A 93 2.69 15.65 -41.11
C GLN A 93 1.87 15.16 -42.30
N ILE A 94 0.63 14.71 -42.07
CA ILE A 94 -0.31 14.34 -43.14
C ILE A 94 -0.71 15.60 -43.93
N GLY A 95 -0.91 16.73 -43.24
CA GLY A 95 -1.21 18.02 -43.87
C GLY A 95 -0.02 18.69 -44.56
N SER A 96 1.24 18.32 -44.28
CA SER A 96 2.41 18.88 -44.95
C SER A 96 2.83 18.13 -46.20
N HIS A 97 2.34 16.91 -46.42
CA HIS A 97 2.53 16.18 -47.69
C HIS A 97 1.36 16.34 -48.67
N GLY A 98 0.35 17.14 -48.32
CA GLY A 98 -0.80 17.45 -49.17
C GLY A 98 -1.06 18.94 -49.24
N ALA A 99 -0.06 19.74 -49.62
CA ALA A 99 -0.31 21.09 -50.10
C ALA A 99 -0.88 20.98 -51.53
N GLY A 100 -2.16 20.67 -51.62
CA GLY A 100 -2.87 20.52 -52.87
C GLY A 100 -4.36 20.58 -52.64
N THR A 101 -4.91 21.79 -52.75
CA THR A 101 -6.28 22.10 -53.18
C THR A 101 -7.46 21.48 -52.43
N GLY A 102 -8.31 22.35 -51.90
CA GLY A 102 -9.75 22.14 -52.09
C GLY A 102 -10.59 22.16 -50.83
N HIS A 103 -11.24 23.31 -50.64
CA HIS A 103 -12.69 23.42 -50.49
C HIS A 103 -13.42 22.74 -49.33
N LYS A 104 -14.27 23.55 -48.67
CA LYS A 104 -15.42 23.16 -47.85
C LYS A 104 -16.13 21.91 -48.41
N THR A 105 -16.52 20.98 -47.56
CA THR A 105 -17.91 20.50 -47.46
C THR A 105 -18.19 19.81 -46.13
N SER A 106 -19.33 20.20 -45.58
CA SER A 106 -20.14 19.47 -44.62
C SER A 106 -20.73 18.19 -45.23
N ASN A 107 -21.02 17.24 -44.33
CA ASN A 107 -22.01 16.16 -44.44
C ASN A 107 -21.76 14.92 -45.30
N ASP A 108 -22.08 13.81 -44.63
CA ASP A 108 -22.72 12.57 -45.08
C ASP A 108 -21.89 11.43 -45.70
N GLU A 109 -22.49 10.23 -45.54
CA GLU A 109 -22.07 8.87 -45.97
C GLU A 109 -21.27 8.09 -44.88
N LYS A 110 -21.89 7.22 -44.03
CA LYS A 110 -22.30 5.81 -44.26
C LYS A 110 -21.15 4.98 -44.90
N GLU A 111 -20.68 3.84 -44.41
CA GLU A 111 -21.26 2.62 -43.78
C GLU A 111 -20.14 1.92 -42.96
N GLN A 112 -20.32 1.10 -41.93
CA GLN A 112 -21.09 -0.13 -41.76
C GLN A 112 -21.16 -0.45 -40.24
N PRO A 113 -22.32 -0.78 -39.66
CA PRO A 113 -22.41 -1.35 -38.31
C PRO A 113 -22.30 -2.88 -38.36
N SER A 114 -21.49 -3.42 -37.47
CA SER A 114 -21.32 -4.84 -37.19
C SER A 114 -22.66 -5.57 -37.08
N THR A 115 -22.78 -6.66 -37.84
CA THR A 115 -23.86 -7.63 -37.76
C THR A 115 -23.95 -8.21 -36.35
N ASP A 116 -24.91 -7.73 -35.56
CA ASP A 116 -25.44 -8.51 -34.46
C ASP A 116 -26.96 -8.40 -34.42
N ARG A 117 -27.58 -9.57 -34.41
CA ARG A 117 -29.00 -9.82 -34.68
C ARG A 117 -29.88 -9.20 -33.61
N SER A 118 -30.64 -8.17 -33.96
CA SER A 118 -31.85 -7.82 -33.21
C SER A 118 -33.05 -7.97 -34.15
N ALA A 119 -33.88 -8.99 -33.88
CA ALA A 119 -35.07 -9.27 -34.66
C ALA A 119 -36.03 -8.05 -34.70
N PRO A 120 -36.81 -7.86 -35.79
CA PRO A 120 -37.71 -6.73 -35.93
C PRO A 120 -38.78 -6.73 -34.82
N ARG A 121 -38.78 -5.70 -33.97
CA ARG A 121 -39.79 -5.53 -32.92
C ARG A 121 -41.01 -4.80 -33.49
N LYS A 122 -42.20 -5.38 -33.35
CA LYS A 122 -43.46 -4.68 -33.66
C LYS A 122 -43.66 -3.56 -32.62
N ARG A 123 -43.89 -2.34 -33.10
CA ARG A 123 -44.29 -1.20 -32.26
C ARG A 123 -45.78 -0.96 -32.49
N VAL A 124 -46.55 -0.89 -31.42
CA VAL A 124 -47.94 -0.45 -31.45
C VAL A 124 -47.95 1.01 -31.02
N SER A 125 -48.71 1.85 -31.73
CA SER A 125 -48.99 3.22 -31.32
C SER A 125 -50.39 3.25 -30.70
N PHE A 126 -50.53 3.97 -29.59
CA PHE A 126 -51.82 4.33 -29.04
C PHE A 126 -52.07 5.79 -29.43
N ALA A 127 -53.21 6.01 -30.09
CA ALA A 127 -53.70 7.34 -30.46
C ALA A 127 -54.22 8.08 -29.22
#